data_AF-A0A8J3HI08-F1
#
_entry.id   AF-A0A8J3HI08-F1
#
_cell.length_a   1.000
_cell.length_b   1.000
_cell.length_c   1.000
_cell.angle_alpha   90.00
_cell.angle_beta   90.00
_cell.angle_gamma   90.00
#
_symmetry.space_group_name_H-M   'P 1'
#
loop_
_entity.id
_entity.type
_entity.pdbx_description
1 polymer ?
#
loop_
_entity_poly.entity_id
_entity_poly.type
_entity_poly.pdbx_seq_one_letter_code
_entity_poly.pdbx_strand_id
1 'polypeptide(L)'
;MINGPLRVAAYTAPWHAAPRTAGLAALVAHHTGARFEAAERNLTRELAEFSYEDSAVMDALVTADLTTGPADQLLEVQDRLDEILRRYPLTTYVHRAVLKARPSLEAHALRTIARFEQGDAGVV
;
A
#
# COMPACT_ATOMS: atom_id res chain seq x y z
N MET A 1 1.84 3.82 -10.60
CA MET A 1 3.29 4.13 -10.63
C MET A 1 3.81 3.79 -9.25
N ILE A 2 4.66 2.76 -9.08
CA ILE A 2 5.32 2.48 -7.78
C ILE A 2 6.37 3.58 -7.59
N ASN A 3 5.90 4.79 -7.33
CA ASN A 3 6.74 5.86 -6.83
C ASN A 3 6.93 5.53 -5.37
N GLY A 4 8.05 4.87 -5.06
CA GLY A 4 8.38 4.37 -3.74
C GLY A 4 7.89 5.34 -2.65
N PRO A 5 7.11 4.88 -1.66
CA PRO A 5 6.40 5.71 -0.68
C PRO A 5 7.30 6.73 0.03
N LEU A 6 8.61 6.49 0.04
CA LEU A 6 9.66 7.37 0.56
C LEU A 6 9.82 8.68 -0.23
N ARG A 7 9.31 8.80 -1.47
CA ARG A 7 9.28 10.08 -2.21
C ARG A 7 8.07 10.94 -1.88
N VAL A 8 6.95 10.35 -1.44
CA VAL A 8 5.77 11.12 -1.03
C VAL A 8 6.00 11.74 0.35
N ALA A 9 6.62 10.99 1.27
CA ALA A 9 7.13 11.49 2.55
C ALA A 9 7.99 12.76 2.40
N ALA A 10 8.88 12.79 1.39
CA ALA A 10 9.75 13.93 1.12
C ALA A 10 8.99 15.18 0.62
N TYR A 11 7.80 15.03 0.03
CA TYR A 11 6.99 16.13 -0.50
C TYR A 11 6.06 16.74 0.55
N THR A 12 5.77 16.02 1.63
CA THR A 12 4.83 16.46 2.67
C THR A 12 5.50 17.18 3.84
N ALA A 13 6.85 17.32 3.85
CA ALA A 13 7.63 18.02 4.89
C ALA A 13 7.00 19.33 5.43
N PRO A 14 6.41 20.22 4.62
CA PRO A 14 5.78 21.46 5.11
C PRO A 14 4.46 21.23 5.89
N TRP A 15 3.83 20.07 5.72
CA TRP A 15 2.48 19.77 6.22
C TRP A 15 2.47 18.82 7.42
N HIS A 16 3.61 18.24 7.83
CA HIS A 16 3.72 17.30 8.96
C HIS A 16 3.46 17.92 10.33
N ALA A 17 3.50 19.26 10.45
CA ALA A 17 3.32 19.94 11.72
C ALA A 17 1.87 19.88 12.25
N ALA A 18 0.88 19.52 11.43
CA ALA A 18 -0.51 19.40 11.86
C ALA A 18 -0.85 17.95 12.26
N PRO A 19 -1.47 17.70 13.44
CA PRO A 19 -1.77 16.35 13.93
C PRO A 19 -2.66 15.52 12.98
N ARG A 20 -3.54 16.15 12.21
CA ARG A 20 -4.46 15.47 11.29
C ARG A 20 -3.79 14.99 10.01
N THR A 21 -2.72 15.64 9.55
CA THR A 21 -2.00 15.28 8.32
C THR A 21 -0.93 14.21 8.58
N ALA A 22 -0.41 14.12 9.80
CA ALA A 22 0.55 13.09 10.19
C ALA A 22 0.00 11.66 10.00
N GLY A 23 -1.26 11.40 10.40
CA GLY A 23 -1.90 10.09 10.20
C GLY A 23 -2.10 9.74 8.74
N LEU A 24 -2.52 10.71 7.91
CA LEU A 24 -2.66 10.49 6.46
C LEU A 24 -1.32 10.23 5.77
N ALA A 25 -0.28 10.98 6.15
CA ALA A 25 1.06 10.76 5.61
C ALA A 25 1.58 9.35 5.98
N ALA A 26 1.27 8.87 7.19
CA ALA A 26 1.61 7.52 7.61
C ALA A 26 0.86 6.44 6.81
N LEU A 27 -0.45 6.61 6.61
CA LEU A 27 -1.24 5.74 5.72
C LEU A 27 -0.62 5.63 4.33
N VAL A 28 -0.34 6.77 3.68
CA VAL A 28 0.27 6.81 2.35
C VAL A 28 1.69 6.24 2.35
N ALA A 29 2.46 6.46 3.41
CA ALA A 29 3.81 5.90 3.53
C ALA A 29 3.81 4.37 3.60
N HIS A 30 2.71 3.72 4.02
CA HIS A 30 2.67 2.26 4.24
C HIS A 30 1.82 1.47 3.22
N HIS A 31 0.86 2.10 2.55
CA HIS A 31 -0.20 1.41 1.77
C HIS A 31 0.26 0.51 0.62
N THR A 32 1.45 0.71 0.05
CA THR A 32 1.98 -0.10 -1.06
C THR A 32 2.90 -1.24 -0.62
N GLY A 33 2.88 -1.62 0.67
CA GLY A 33 3.83 -2.59 1.20
C GLY A 33 5.24 -2.01 1.39
N ALA A 34 5.32 -0.70 1.61
CA ALA A 34 6.54 0.08 1.81
C ALA A 34 7.56 -0.56 2.76
N ARG A 35 7.07 -1.20 3.82
CA ARG A 35 7.91 -1.90 4.81
C ARG A 35 8.82 -2.96 4.19
N PHE A 36 8.33 -3.65 3.16
CA PHE A 36 9.10 -4.67 2.45
C PHE A 36 10.16 -4.02 1.56
N GLU A 37 9.81 -2.95 0.85
CA GLU A 37 10.76 -2.21 0.00
C GLU A 37 11.80 -1.42 0.82
N ALA A 38 11.40 -0.86 1.96
CA ALA A 38 12.29 -0.18 2.89
C ALA A 38 13.35 -1.13 3.44
N ALA A 39 12.96 -2.37 3.80
CA ALA A 39 13.91 -3.40 4.21
C ALA A 39 14.89 -3.75 3.08
N GLU A 40 14.41 -3.87 1.84
CA GLU A 40 15.25 -4.13 0.66
C GLU A 40 16.25 -3.01 0.35
N ARG A 41 15.91 -1.76 0.72
CA ARG A 41 16.71 -0.56 0.45
C ARG A 41 17.51 -0.05 1.66
N ASN A 42 17.43 -0.70 2.82
CA ASN A 42 17.97 -0.22 4.09
C ASN A 42 17.38 1.13 4.56
N LEU A 43 16.10 1.38 4.27
CA LEU A 43 15.38 2.62 4.59
C LEU A 43 14.36 2.42 5.72
N THR A 44 14.52 1.37 6.53
CA THR A 44 13.60 1.03 7.63
C THR A 44 13.57 2.12 8.71
N ARG A 45 14.68 2.83 8.94
CA ARG A 45 14.75 3.91 9.93
C ARG A 45 13.93 5.12 9.49
N GLU A 46 14.05 5.48 8.22
CA GLU A 46 13.33 6.58 7.59
C GLU A 46 11.83 6.29 7.58
N LEU A 47 11.44 5.04 7.29
CA LEU A 47 10.04 4.62 7.36
C LEU A 47 9.49 4.66 8.80
N ALA A 48 10.33 4.49 9.82
CA ALA A 48 9.90 4.48 11.22
C ALA A 48 9.39 5.85 11.73
N GLU A 49 9.66 6.94 11.00
CA GLU A 49 9.03 8.25 11.27
C GLU A 49 7.52 8.23 11.06
N PHE A 50 7.02 7.25 10.30
CA PHE A 50 5.61 7.05 9.98
C PHE A 50 5.07 5.85 10.77
N SER A 51 4.17 6.10 11.72
CA SER A 51 3.55 5.01 12.49
C SER A 51 2.77 4.07 11.59
N TYR A 52 3.04 2.77 11.68
CA TYR A 52 2.24 1.77 10.98
C TYR A 52 0.93 1.53 11.72
N GLU A 53 -0.17 1.47 10.97
CA GLU A 53 -1.47 1.05 11.47
C GLU A 53 -2.01 -0.13 10.65
N ASP A 54 -2.57 -1.12 11.35
CA ASP A 54 -3.34 -2.21 10.74
C ASP A 54 -4.83 -1.92 10.99
N SER A 55 -5.44 -1.16 10.08
CA SER A 55 -6.77 -0.58 10.23
C SER A 55 -7.65 -0.86 9.02
N ALA A 56 -8.97 -0.67 9.16
CA ALA A 56 -9.90 -0.74 8.03
C ALA A 56 -9.62 0.32 6.96
N VAL A 57 -9.05 1.47 7.34
CA VAL A 57 -8.66 2.53 6.39
C VAL A 57 -7.43 2.11 5.59
N MET A 58 -6.44 1.49 6.25
CA MET A 58 -5.28 0.91 5.59
C MET A 58 -5.72 -0.20 4.61
N ASP A 59 -6.60 -1.10 5.05
CA ASP A 59 -7.15 -2.17 4.20
C ASP A 59 -7.78 -1.60 2.92
N ALA A 60 -8.65 -0.59 3.07
CA ALA A 60 -9.31 0.05 1.95
C ALA A 60 -8.31 0.77 1.03
N LEU A 61 -7.32 1.47 1.59
CA LEU A 61 -6.32 2.20 0.82
C LEU A 61 -5.39 1.28 0.01
N VAL A 62 -4.91 0.19 0.64
CA VAL A 62 -4.13 -0.85 -0.04
C VAL A 62 -4.95 -1.47 -1.17
N THR A 63 -6.22 -1.80 -0.89
CA THR A 63 -7.12 -2.40 -1.88
C THR A 63 -7.37 -1.45 -3.06
N ALA A 64 -7.65 -0.18 -2.80
CA ALA A 64 -7.89 0.82 -3.84
C ALA A 64 -6.67 1.05 -4.76
N ASP A 65 -5.45 1.07 -4.21
CA ASP A 65 -4.23 1.16 -5.01
C ASP A 65 -4.02 -0.09 -5.88
N LEU A 66 -4.28 -1.27 -5.32
CA LEU A 66 -4.09 -2.54 -6.03
C LEU A 66 -5.20 -2.87 -7.02
N THR A 67 -6.37 -2.24 -6.94
CA THR A 67 -7.43 -2.39 -7.94
C THR A 67 -7.37 -1.34 -9.05
N THR A 68 -6.44 -0.38 -8.97
CA THR A 68 -6.27 0.67 -9.98
C THR A 68 -5.03 0.41 -10.85
N GLY A 69 -5.26 0.13 -12.12
CA GLY A 69 -4.21 -0.04 -13.12
C GLY A 69 -3.58 1.30 -13.55
N PRO A 70 -2.41 1.27 -14.20
CA PRO A 70 -1.69 2.47 -14.63
C PRO A 70 -2.34 3.24 -15.80
N ALA A 71 -3.40 2.70 -16.39
CA ALA A 71 -4.26 3.35 -17.39
C ALA A 71 -5.70 3.49 -16.86
N ASP A 72 -5.84 3.66 -15.55
CA ASP A 72 -7.10 3.86 -14.83
C ASP A 72 -8.12 2.71 -14.98
N GLN A 73 -7.65 1.52 -15.35
CA GLN A 73 -8.49 0.33 -15.44
C GLN A 73 -8.69 -0.33 -14.07
N LEU A 74 -9.89 -0.88 -13.84
CA LEU A 74 -10.17 -1.73 -12.69
C LEU A 74 -9.49 -3.09 -12.88
N LEU A 75 -8.77 -3.56 -11.87
CA LEU A 75 -8.07 -4.85 -11.86
C LEU A 75 -8.40 -5.62 -10.60
N GLU A 76 -8.38 -6.96 -10.70
CA GLU A 76 -8.29 -7.80 -9.52
C GLU A 76 -6.92 -7.62 -8.86
N VAL A 77 -6.88 -7.73 -7.53
CA VAL A 77 -5.64 -7.53 -6.76
C VAL A 77 -4.55 -8.51 -7.20
N GLN A 78 -4.92 -9.76 -7.49
CA GLN A 78 -3.97 -10.77 -7.95
C GLN A 78 -3.38 -10.42 -9.33
N ASP A 79 -4.23 -10.00 -10.27
CA ASP A 79 -3.82 -9.59 -11.61
C ASP A 79 -2.88 -8.38 -11.56
N ARG A 80 -3.15 -7.42 -10.66
CA ARG A 80 -2.28 -6.27 -10.43
C ARG A 80 -0.89 -6.70 -9.94
N LEU A 81 -0.83 -7.60 -8.97
CA LEU A 81 0.43 -8.09 -8.42
C LEU A 81 1.24 -8.86 -9.47
N ASP A 82 0.59 -9.70 -10.28
CA ASP A 82 1.25 -10.42 -11.37
C ASP A 82 1.73 -9.49 -12.47
N GLU A 83 0.95 -8.46 -12.80
CA GLU A 83 1.37 -7.40 -13.71
C GLU A 83 2.65 -6.71 -13.23
N ILE A 84 2.71 -6.35 -11.94
CA ILE A 84 3.88 -5.72 -11.33
C ILE A 84 5.10 -6.66 -11.41
N LEU A 85 4.94 -7.93 -11.04
CA LEU A 85 6.02 -8.92 -11.06
C LEU A 85 6.52 -9.22 -12.50
N ARG A 86 5.65 -9.11 -13.50
CA ARG A 86 6.01 -9.21 -14.92
C ARG A 86 6.71 -7.96 -15.45
N ARG A 87 6.30 -6.77 -14.99
CA ARG A 87 6.85 -5.48 -15.42
C ARG A 87 8.25 -5.22 -14.90
N TYR A 88 8.53 -5.60 -13.65
CA TYR A 88 9.80 -5.35 -12.98
C TYR A 88 10.68 -6.60 -12.95
N PRO A 89 11.95 -6.54 -13.41
CA PRO A 89 12.87 -7.66 -13.33
C PRO A 89 13.12 -8.15 -11.89
N LEU A 90 13.42 -9.44 -11.73
CA LEU A 90 13.73 -10.11 -10.45
C LEU A 90 14.84 -9.41 -9.64
N THR A 91 15.75 -8.71 -10.32
CA THR A 91 16.87 -7.99 -9.71
C THR A 91 16.47 -6.67 -9.07
N THR A 92 15.26 -6.17 -9.32
CA THR A 92 14.78 -4.89 -8.77
C THR A 92 14.29 -5.04 -7.33
N TYR A 93 14.47 -3.98 -6.54
CA TYR A 93 13.91 -3.90 -5.18
C TYR A 93 12.39 -4.06 -5.18
N VAL A 94 11.72 -3.48 -6.18
CA VAL A 94 10.26 -3.55 -6.35
C VAL A 94 9.80 -5.00 -6.49
N HIS A 95 10.43 -5.78 -7.38
CA HIS A 95 10.05 -7.17 -7.58
C HIS A 95 10.17 -7.98 -6.28
N ARG A 96 11.32 -7.90 -5.60
CA ARG A 96 11.55 -8.67 -4.36
C ARG A 96 10.64 -8.24 -3.23
N ALA A 97 10.38 -6.93 -3.10
CA ALA A 97 9.48 -6.38 -2.11
C ALA A 97 8.04 -6.87 -2.34
N VAL A 98 7.54 -6.76 -3.57
CA VAL A 98 6.17 -7.18 -3.94
C VAL A 98 6.00 -8.69 -3.77
N LEU A 99 7.00 -9.48 -4.15
CA LEU A 99 6.98 -10.92 -3.94
C LEU A 99 6.85 -11.29 -2.46
N LYS A 100 7.57 -10.59 -1.56
CA LYS A 100 7.46 -10.77 -0.11
C LYS A 100 6.16 -10.20 0.46
N ALA A 101 5.66 -9.11 -0.11
CA ALA A 101 4.48 -8.40 0.36
C ALA A 101 3.17 -9.06 -0.04
N ARG A 102 3.15 -9.84 -1.13
CA ARG A 102 1.93 -10.41 -1.75
C ARG A 102 0.94 -11.00 -0.72
N PRO A 103 1.33 -11.90 0.20
CA PRO A 103 0.38 -12.45 1.18
C PRO A 103 -0.27 -11.38 2.08
N SER A 104 0.49 -10.37 2.47
CA SER A 104 -0.02 -9.26 3.27
C SER A 104 -0.97 -8.38 2.46
N LEU A 105 -0.63 -8.10 1.20
CA LEU A 105 -1.42 -7.25 0.31
C LEU A 105 -2.77 -7.91 -0.04
N GLU A 106 -2.75 -9.23 -0.29
CA GLU A 106 -3.97 -10.02 -0.49
C GLU A 106 -4.84 -10.04 0.77
N ALA A 107 -4.23 -10.13 1.97
CA ALA A 107 -4.98 -10.09 3.22
C ALA A 107 -5.75 -8.76 3.42
N HIS A 108 -5.15 -7.61 3.06
CA HIS A 108 -5.84 -6.31 3.08
C HIS A 108 -7.08 -6.32 2.16
N ALA A 109 -6.96 -6.89 0.96
CA ALA A 109 -8.06 -7.01 0.00
C ALA A 109 -9.19 -7.90 0.51
N LEU A 110 -8.85 -9.08 1.05
CA LEU A 110 -9.83 -10.01 1.61
C LEU A 110 -10.61 -9.39 2.76
N ARG A 111 -9.92 -8.70 3.68
CA ARG A 111 -10.60 -8.01 4.80
C ARG A 111 -11.50 -6.88 4.31
N THR A 112 -11.12 -6.19 3.23
CA THR A 112 -11.95 -5.13 2.64
C THR A 112 -13.24 -5.71 2.05
N ILE A 113 -13.14 -6.78 1.26
CA ILE A 113 -14.29 -7.47 0.66
C ILE A 113 -15.24 -7.98 1.75
N ALA A 114 -14.71 -8.66 2.76
CA ALA A 114 -15.51 -9.18 3.86
C ALA A 114 -16.32 -8.09 4.59
N ARG A 115 -15.77 -6.86 4.71
CA ARG A 115 -16.49 -5.73 5.30
C ARG A 115 -17.61 -5.20 4.41
N PHE A 116 -17.42 -5.20 3.08
CA PHE A 116 -18.49 -4.84 2.15
C PHE A 116 -19.64 -5.82 2.22
N GLU A 117 -19.35 -7.12 2.24
CA GLU A 117 -20.36 -8.18 2.36
C GLU A 117 -21.14 -8.08 3.69
N GLN A 118 -20.45 -7.75 4.79
CA GLN A 118 -21.09 -7.53 6.09
C GLN A 118 -21.93 -6.25 6.14
N GLY A 119 -21.53 -5.21 5.41
CA GLY A 119 -22.26 -3.95 5.30
C GLY A 119 -23.56 -4.10 4.51
N ASP A 120 -23.54 -4.86 3.42
CA ASP A 120 -24.73 -5.16 2.61
C ASP A 120 -25.71 -6.09 3.33
N ALA A 121 -25.21 -7.03 4.15
CA ALA A 121 -26.05 -7.91 4.97
C ALA A 121 -26.78 -7.20 6.13
N GLY A 122 -26.42 -5.96 6.44
CA GLY A 122 -27.05 -5.14 7.49
C GLY A 122 -28.17 -4.20 6.99
N VAL A 123 -28.48 -4.22 5.70
CA VAL A 123 -29.45 -3.28 5.05
C VAL A 123 -30.71 -4.00 4.53
N VAL A 124 -30.90 -5.29 4.83
CA VAL A 124 -32.10 -6.08 4.47
C VAL A 124 -33.02 -6.37 5.65
#